data_AF-A0A7C4ESW9-F1
#
_entry.id   AF-A0A7C4ESW9-F1
#
_cell.length_a   1.000
_cell.length_b   1.000
_cell.length_c   1.000
_cell.angle_alpha   90.00
_cell.angle_beta   90.00
_cell.angle_gamma   90.00
#
_symmetry.space_group_name_H-M   'P 1'
#
loop_
_entity.id
_entity.type
_entity.pdbx_description
1 polymer ?
#
loop_
_entity_poly.entity_id
_entity_poly.type
_entity_poly.pdbx_seq_one_letter_code
_entity_poly.pdbx_strand_id
1 'polypeptide(L)'
;QQLIESKKVYGRIDTMILNETTKRFLPELRKNFTIIACLITAAPLLGLLGTVTGMIHTFNVMNIFGTGNAKAMSSGISEAMITTQFGLVIAIAGLWAQMFIARSARKAETAVEELTRHLIRKFHL
;
A
#
# COMPACT_ATOMS: atom_id res chain seq x y z
N GLN A 1 22.96 45.35 19.52
CA GLN A 1 23.61 44.15 18.94
C GLN A 1 23.12 42.84 19.57
N GLN A 2 23.01 42.70 20.91
CA GLN A 2 22.53 41.46 21.57
C GLN A 2 21.08 41.03 21.23
N LEU A 3 20.16 41.97 20.98
CA LEU A 3 18.77 41.64 20.60
C LEU A 3 18.64 41.01 19.20
N ILE A 4 19.55 41.35 18.27
CA ILE A 4 19.55 40.78 16.91
C ILE A 4 20.10 39.35 16.93
N GLU A 5 21.13 39.08 17.74
CA GLU A 5 21.61 37.71 17.95
C GLU A 5 20.58 36.81 18.64
N SER A 6 19.87 37.33 19.66
CA SER A 6 18.80 36.58 20.32
C SER A 6 17.65 36.23 19.37
N LYS A 7 17.23 37.15 18.50
CA LYS A 7 16.19 36.91 17.49
C LYS A 7 16.62 35.90 16.42
N LYS A 8 17.91 35.90 16.06
CA LYS A 8 18.52 34.97 15.08
C LYS A 8 18.73 33.57 15.67
N VAL A 9 18.91 33.46 16.99
CA VAL A 9 18.94 32.19 17.73
C VAL A 9 17.52 31.63 17.88
N TYR A 10 16.54 32.45 18.24
CA TYR A 10 15.13 32.04 18.32
C TYR A 10 14.60 31.54 16.97
N GLY A 11 14.86 32.28 15.89
CA GLY A 11 14.49 31.83 14.53
C GLY A 11 15.18 30.51 14.13
N ARG A 12 16.43 30.27 14.55
CA ARG A 12 17.10 28.99 14.31
C ARG A 12 16.42 27.83 15.06
N ILE A 13 16.05 28.05 16.31
CA ILE A 13 15.36 27.04 17.13
C ILE A 13 13.97 26.73 16.53
N ASP A 14 13.21 27.75 16.11
CA ASP A 14 11.89 27.58 15.48
C ASP A 14 11.97 26.76 14.19
N THR A 15 12.98 27.02 13.33
CA THR A 15 13.16 26.22 12.10
C THR A 15 13.55 24.77 12.37
N MET A 16 14.29 24.52 13.46
CA MET A 16 14.71 23.17 13.86
C MET A 16 13.52 22.37 14.40
N ILE A 17 12.67 22.99 15.23
CA ILE A 17 11.43 22.39 15.73
C ILE A 17 10.45 22.12 14.58
N LEU A 18 10.31 23.04 13.62
CA LEU A 18 9.40 22.89 12.48
C LEU A 18 9.82 21.74 11.56
N ASN A 19 11.12 21.58 11.31
CA ASN A 19 11.65 20.49 10.51
C ASN A 19 11.46 19.12 11.21
N GLU A 20 11.73 19.04 12.52
CA GLU A 20 11.52 17.79 13.27
C GLU A 20 10.03 17.44 13.45
N THR A 21 9.17 18.43 13.59
CA THR A 21 7.71 18.21 13.62
C THR A 21 7.23 17.69 12.26
N THR A 22 7.69 18.28 11.16
CA THR A 22 7.36 17.81 9.80
C THR A 22 7.82 16.37 9.58
N LYS A 23 9.05 16.02 9.97
CA LYS A 23 9.57 14.65 9.85
C LYS A 23 8.81 13.63 10.68
N ARG A 24 8.27 14.02 11.84
CA ARG A 24 7.39 13.15 12.64
C ARG A 24 6.01 13.00 12.03
N PHE A 25 5.47 14.04 11.40
CA PHE A 25 4.10 14.06 10.88
C PHE A 25 3.97 13.34 9.52
N LEU A 26 4.94 13.49 8.63
CA LEU A 26 4.98 12.83 7.30
C LEU A 26 4.76 11.30 7.35
N PRO A 27 5.46 10.51 8.19
CA PRO A 27 5.24 9.07 8.27
C PRO A 27 3.88 8.68 8.87
N GLU A 28 3.28 9.51 9.73
CA GLU A 28 1.92 9.25 10.23
C GLU A 28 0.87 9.33 9.12
N LEU A 29 1.05 10.24 8.13
CA LEU A 29 0.19 10.26 6.93
C LEU A 29 0.30 8.97 6.11
N ARG A 30 1.39 8.21 6.22
CA ARG A 30 1.62 6.99 5.44
C ARG A 30 1.19 5.70 6.15
N LYS A 31 1.00 5.74 7.47
CA LYS A 31 0.86 4.55 8.33
C LYS A 31 -0.26 3.59 7.89
N ASN A 32 -1.39 4.11 7.42
CA ASN A 32 -2.54 3.30 7.05
C ASN A 32 -2.40 2.67 5.65
N PHE A 33 -1.46 3.11 4.82
CA PHE A 33 -1.29 2.62 3.44
C PHE A 33 -0.49 1.32 3.36
N THR A 34 0.35 1.03 4.36
CA THR A 34 1.16 -0.20 4.39
C THR A 34 0.29 -1.46 4.47
N ILE A 35 -0.80 -1.41 5.22
CA ILE A 35 -1.73 -2.55 5.35
C ILE A 35 -2.44 -2.81 4.01
N ILE A 36 -2.88 -1.74 3.34
CA ILE A 36 -3.53 -1.84 2.02
C ILE A 36 -2.58 -2.44 1.00
N ALA A 37 -1.33 -1.95 0.96
CA ALA A 37 -0.30 -2.50 0.07
C ALA A 37 -0.05 -3.99 0.33
N CYS A 38 0.02 -4.39 1.61
CA CYS A 38 0.17 -5.79 2.00
C CYS A 38 -0.99 -6.66 1.48
N LEU A 39 -2.24 -6.23 1.67
CA LEU A 39 -3.42 -6.95 1.18
C LEU A 39 -3.44 -7.10 -0.34
N ILE A 40 -3.04 -6.06 -1.08
CA ILE A 40 -2.93 -6.10 -2.54
C ILE A 40 -1.89 -7.15 -2.96
N THR A 41 -0.73 -7.20 -2.29
CA THR A 41 0.30 -8.20 -2.58
C THR A 41 -0.08 -9.61 -2.14
N ALA A 42 -0.95 -9.74 -1.13
CA ALA A 42 -1.45 -11.03 -0.65
C ALA A 42 -2.58 -11.60 -1.54
N ALA A 43 -3.35 -10.76 -2.24
CA ALA A 43 -4.48 -11.20 -3.05
C ALA A 43 -4.14 -12.27 -4.12
N PRO A 44 -3.03 -12.18 -4.88
CA PRO A 44 -2.62 -13.24 -5.80
C PRO A 44 -2.24 -14.54 -5.08
N LEU A 45 -1.60 -14.43 -3.90
CA LEU A 45 -1.22 -15.59 -3.10
C LEU A 45 -2.46 -16.33 -2.58
N LEU A 46 -3.51 -15.59 -2.20
CA LEU A 46 -4.81 -16.17 -1.86
C LEU A 46 -5.50 -16.83 -3.06
N GLY A 47 -5.40 -16.24 -4.25
CA GLY A 47 -5.90 -16.86 -5.49
C GLY A 47 -5.20 -18.18 -5.82
N LEU A 48 -3.87 -18.23 -5.61
CA LEU A 48 -3.06 -19.43 -5.74
C LEU A 48 -3.42 -20.48 -4.67
N LEU A 49 -3.66 -20.07 -3.42
CA LEU A 49 -4.15 -20.99 -2.39
C LEU A 49 -5.46 -21.67 -2.83
N GLY A 50 -6.38 -20.89 -3.43
CA GLY A 50 -7.63 -21.41 -3.99
C GLY A 50 -7.43 -22.47 -5.06
N THR A 51 -6.37 -22.37 -5.89
CA THR A 51 -6.10 -23.40 -6.90
C THR A 51 -5.65 -24.71 -6.29
N VAL A 52 -4.83 -24.63 -5.23
CA VAL A 52 -4.40 -25.81 -4.47
C VAL A 52 -5.63 -26.49 -3.88
N THR A 53 -6.56 -25.73 -3.29
CA THR A 53 -7.81 -26.28 -2.76
C THR A 53 -8.69 -26.91 -3.85
N GLY A 54 -8.88 -26.26 -5.00
CA GLY A 54 -9.67 -26.81 -6.12
C GLY A 54 -9.05 -28.06 -6.74
N MET A 55 -7.71 -28.12 -6.82
CA MET A 55 -7.00 -29.31 -7.27
C MET A 55 -7.11 -30.47 -6.27
N ILE A 56 -7.08 -30.20 -4.96
CA ILE A 56 -7.36 -31.23 -3.93
C ILE A 56 -8.77 -31.81 -4.12
N HIS A 57 -9.77 -30.96 -4.37
CA HIS A 57 -11.13 -31.42 -4.63
C HIS A 57 -11.20 -32.29 -5.89
N THR A 58 -10.50 -31.89 -6.95
CA THR A 58 -10.39 -32.67 -8.20
C THR A 58 -9.77 -34.05 -7.97
N PHE A 59 -8.71 -34.14 -7.16
CA PHE A 59 -8.11 -35.43 -6.80
C PHE A 59 -9.06 -36.31 -5.96
N ASN A 60 -9.86 -35.72 -5.08
CA ASN A 60 -10.84 -36.48 -4.30
C ASN A 60 -11.91 -37.11 -5.21
N VAL A 61 -12.41 -36.36 -6.20
CA VAL A 61 -13.35 -36.88 -7.21
C VAL A 61 -12.73 -38.05 -7.99
N MET A 62 -11.45 -37.94 -8.37
CA MET A 62 -10.72 -39.02 -9.05
C MET A 62 -10.60 -40.26 -8.15
N ASN A 63 -10.37 -40.11 -6.85
CA ASN A 63 -10.27 -41.24 -5.93
C ASN A 63 -11.60 -41.99 -5.77
N ILE A 64 -12.73 -41.29 -5.81
CA ILE A 64 -14.06 -41.89 -5.59
C ILE A 64 -14.62 -42.49 -6.88
N PHE A 65 -14.53 -41.76 -8.00
CA PHE A 65 -15.16 -42.13 -9.27
C PHE A 65 -14.18 -42.66 -10.32
N GLY A 66 -12.89 -42.75 -9.97
CA GLY A 66 -11.82 -43.05 -10.92
C GLY A 66 -11.65 -41.95 -11.97
N THR A 67 -10.97 -42.28 -13.06
CA THR A 67 -10.79 -41.38 -14.22
C THR A 67 -12.01 -41.35 -15.14
N GLY A 68 -13.08 -42.08 -14.82
CA GLY A 68 -14.28 -42.21 -15.66
C GLY A 68 -15.15 -40.95 -15.71
N ASN A 69 -15.05 -40.06 -14.72
CA ASN A 69 -15.82 -38.81 -14.68
C ASN A 69 -14.98 -37.59 -15.10
N ALA A 70 -14.56 -37.59 -16.37
CA ALA A 70 -13.76 -36.51 -16.96
C ALA A 70 -14.44 -35.13 -16.84
N LYS A 71 -15.77 -35.08 -16.89
CA LYS A 71 -16.53 -33.83 -16.76
C LYS A 71 -16.37 -33.21 -15.37
N ALA A 72 -16.53 -34.00 -14.31
CA ALA A 72 -16.34 -33.52 -12.95
C ALA A 72 -14.90 -33.07 -12.69
N MET A 73 -13.91 -33.80 -13.24
CA MET A 73 -12.51 -33.40 -13.16
C MET A 73 -12.25 -32.06 -13.87
N SER A 74 -12.74 -31.90 -15.10
CA SER A 74 -12.58 -30.64 -15.85
C SER A 74 -13.24 -29.45 -15.15
N SER A 75 -14.35 -29.69 -14.44
CA SER A 75 -15.04 -28.68 -13.66
C SER A 75 -14.19 -28.19 -12.49
N GLY A 76 -13.57 -29.12 -11.73
CA GLY A 76 -12.73 -28.75 -10.59
C GLY A 76 -11.44 -28.01 -10.99
N ILE A 77 -10.85 -28.38 -12.13
CA ILE A 77 -9.70 -27.66 -12.69
C ILE A 77 -10.13 -26.25 -13.15
N SER A 78 -11.27 -26.14 -13.83
CA SER A 78 -11.81 -24.85 -14.26
C SER A 78 -12.08 -23.92 -13.07
N GLU A 79 -12.64 -24.46 -12.00
CA GLU A 79 -12.89 -23.70 -10.75
C GLU A 79 -11.57 -23.20 -10.15
N ALA A 80 -10.54 -24.04 -10.06
CA ALA A 80 -9.21 -23.64 -9.62
C ALA A 80 -8.62 -22.50 -10.48
N MET A 81 -8.80 -22.53 -11.80
CA MET A 81 -8.32 -21.45 -12.67
C MET A 81 -9.06 -20.12 -12.43
N ILE A 82 -10.36 -20.19 -12.18
CA ILE A 82 -11.19 -19.02 -11.89
C ILE A 82 -10.72 -18.33 -10.59
N THR A 83 -10.35 -19.07 -9.54
CA THR A 83 -9.85 -18.44 -8.30
C THR A 83 -8.55 -17.67 -8.51
N THR A 84 -7.64 -18.17 -9.37
CA THR A 84 -6.42 -17.42 -9.74
C THR A 84 -6.76 -16.15 -10.47
N GLN A 85 -7.66 -16.25 -11.45
CA GLN A 85 -8.09 -15.10 -12.23
C GLN A 85 -8.64 -14.00 -11.32
N PHE A 86 -9.49 -14.36 -10.35
CA PHE A 86 -10.02 -13.39 -9.37
C PHE A 86 -8.92 -12.78 -8.50
N GLY A 87 -7.99 -13.59 -7.98
CA GLY A 87 -6.86 -13.09 -7.18
C GLY A 87 -6.00 -12.06 -7.93
N LEU A 88 -5.76 -12.30 -9.23
CA LEU A 88 -5.03 -11.37 -10.10
C LEU A 88 -5.84 -10.11 -10.40
N VAL A 89 -7.13 -10.23 -10.72
CA VAL A 89 -8.00 -9.08 -11.00
C VAL A 89 -8.05 -8.12 -9.80
N ILE A 90 -8.23 -8.67 -8.59
CA ILE A 90 -8.24 -7.89 -7.34
C ILE A 90 -6.88 -7.20 -7.13
N ALA A 91 -5.77 -7.91 -7.35
CA ALA A 91 -4.44 -7.34 -7.20
C ALA A 91 -4.18 -6.18 -8.18
N ILE A 92 -4.54 -6.35 -9.46
CA ILE A 92 -4.37 -5.31 -10.49
C ILE A 92 -5.20 -4.07 -10.15
N ALA A 93 -6.47 -4.24 -9.77
CA ALA A 93 -7.32 -3.14 -9.35
C ALA A 93 -6.77 -2.43 -8.10
N GLY A 94 -6.26 -3.22 -7.14
CA GLY A 94 -5.61 -2.74 -5.94
C GLY A 94 -4.37 -1.88 -6.23
N LEU A 95 -3.51 -2.33 -7.15
CA LEU A 95 -2.32 -1.57 -7.56
C LEU A 95 -2.69 -0.21 -8.14
N TRP A 96 -3.74 -0.14 -8.97
CA TRP A 96 -4.26 1.11 -9.49
C TRP A 96 -4.73 2.05 -8.37
N ALA A 97 -5.49 1.53 -7.41
CA ALA A 97 -5.94 2.29 -6.24
C ALA A 97 -4.76 2.80 -5.39
N GLN A 98 -3.76 1.95 -5.15
CA GLN A 98 -2.56 2.32 -4.41
C GLN A 98 -1.78 3.45 -5.11
N MET A 99 -1.69 3.44 -6.44
CA MET A 99 -1.06 4.53 -7.19
C MET A 99 -1.81 5.86 -7.01
N PHE A 100 -3.14 5.84 -7.03
CA PHE A 100 -3.96 7.04 -6.84
C PHE A 100 -3.79 7.62 -5.43
N ILE A 101 -3.90 6.77 -4.41
CA ILE A 101 -3.75 7.17 -3.00
C ILE A 101 -2.33 7.68 -2.74
N ALA A 102 -1.31 6.99 -3.23
CA ALA A 102 0.08 7.42 -3.05
C ALA A 102 0.38 8.75 -3.75
N ARG A 103 -0.29 9.05 -4.88
CA ARG A 103 -0.19 10.38 -5.52
C ARG A 103 -0.82 11.46 -4.65
N SER A 104 -1.98 11.21 -4.05
CA SER A 104 -2.62 12.17 -3.14
C SER A 104 -1.77 12.43 -1.88
N ALA A 105 -1.22 11.36 -1.30
CA ALA A 105 -0.34 11.47 -0.14
C ALA A 105 0.90 12.33 -0.46
N ARG A 106 1.60 12.04 -1.58
CA ARG A 106 2.75 12.85 -2.01
C ARG A 106 2.42 14.33 -2.19
N LYS A 107 1.25 14.66 -2.76
CA LYS A 107 0.82 16.06 -2.89
C LYS A 107 0.68 16.76 -1.53
N ALA A 108 0.10 16.08 -0.54
CA ALA A 108 -0.01 16.61 0.82
C ALA A 108 1.37 16.81 1.46
N GLU A 109 2.29 15.86 1.29
CA GLU A 109 3.67 15.97 1.77
C GLU A 109 4.39 17.18 1.16
N THR A 110 4.30 17.35 -0.17
CA THR A 110 4.93 18.49 -0.88
C THR A 110 4.36 19.83 -0.41
N ALA A 111 3.05 19.92 -0.18
CA ALA A 111 2.42 21.15 0.32
C ALA A 111 2.94 21.53 1.71
N VAL A 112 3.07 20.56 2.63
CA VAL A 112 3.63 20.79 3.98
C VAL A 112 5.09 21.26 3.88
N GLU A 113 5.89 20.64 3.03
CA GLU A 113 7.28 21.07 2.82
C GLU A 113 7.38 22.49 2.23
N GLU A 114 6.51 22.86 1.29
CA GLU A 114 6.49 24.22 0.72
C GLU A 114 6.12 25.28 1.76
N LEU A 115 5.15 24.99 2.63
CA LEU A 115 4.77 25.84 3.76
C LEU A 115 5.94 26.02 4.72
N THR A 116 6.62 24.93 5.08
CA THR A 116 7.82 24.95 5.93
C THR A 116 8.93 25.79 5.29
N ARG A 117 9.21 25.61 3.99
CA ARG A 117 10.20 26.41 3.25
C ARG A 117 9.83 27.90 3.20
N HIS A 118 8.55 28.24 3.00
CA HIS A 118 8.08 29.63 3.00
C HIS A 118 8.24 30.30 4.37
N LEU A 119 7.88 29.61 5.45
CA LEU A 119 8.05 30.12 6.81
C LEU A 119 9.52 30.33 7.17
N ILE A 120 10.40 29.39 6.80
CA ILE A 120 11.85 29.54 6.98
C ILE A 120 12.35 30.80 6.26
N ARG A 121 11.98 31.00 4.98
CA ARG A 121 12.39 32.20 4.22
C ARG A 121 11.89 33.50 4.84
N LYS A 122 10.66 33.52 5.38
CA LYS A 122 10.06 34.70 6.01
C LYS A 122 10.72 35.06 7.35
N PHE A 123 11.17 34.06 8.13
CA PHE A 123 11.85 34.27 9.41
C PHE A 123 13.35 34.59 9.27
N HIS A 124 13.96 34.25 8.14
CA HIS A 124 15.38 34.52 7.87
C HIS A 124 15.65 35.93 7.28
N LEU A 125 14.59 36.69 6.98
CA LEU A 125 14.58 38.15 6.71
C LEU A 125 14.28 38.91 8.02
#